data_AF-A0A819XUT0-F1
#
_entry.id   AF-A0A819XUT0-F1
#
_cell.length_a   1.000
_cell.length_b   1.000
_cell.length_c   1.000
_cell.angle_alpha   90.00
_cell.angle_beta   90.00
_cell.angle_gamma   90.00
#
_symmetry.space_group_name_H-M   'P 1'
#
loop_
_entity.id
_entity.type
_entity.pdbx_description
1 polymer ?
#
loop_
_entity_poly.entity_id
_entity_poly.type
_entity_poly.pdbx_seq_one_letter_code
_entity_poly.pdbx_strand_id
1 'polypeptide(L)'
;MTKKQKTSKQNEQDHRPFRYQSLHERLNNININVVHRIRYHDTNDLQDTDNLIRTSYFHQSLAHWSTLNFSEAYSKIYQKLLPLANSLEQVVYNREQIILLIR
;
A
#
# COMPACT_ATOMS: atom_id res chain seq x y z
N MET A 1 39.26 7.59 -35.65
CA MET A 1 38.90 6.44 -34.80
C MET A 1 37.56 6.70 -34.14
N THR A 2 36.48 6.13 -34.63
CA THR A 2 35.12 6.32 -34.11
C THR A 2 34.85 5.31 -32.99
N LYS A 3 34.53 5.80 -31.79
CA LYS A 3 34.17 4.96 -30.64
C LYS A 3 32.85 4.25 -30.93
N LYS A 4 32.86 2.90 -30.96
CA LYS A 4 31.65 2.08 -31.02
C LYS A 4 30.76 2.38 -29.81
N GLN A 5 29.51 2.79 -30.07
CA GLN A 5 28.47 2.90 -29.05
C GLN A 5 28.25 1.52 -28.41
N LYS A 6 28.23 1.48 -27.08
CA LYS A 6 27.83 0.29 -26.33
C LYS A 6 26.35 0.05 -26.62
N THR A 7 26.05 -0.98 -27.42
CA THR A 7 24.72 -1.55 -27.54
C THR A 7 24.24 -1.92 -26.14
N SER A 8 23.17 -1.27 -25.67
CA SER A 8 22.46 -1.69 -24.48
C SER A 8 22.11 -3.16 -24.66
N LYS A 9 22.39 -3.99 -23.65
CA LYS A 9 21.95 -5.38 -23.64
C LYS A 9 20.42 -5.35 -23.73
N GLN A 10 19.89 -5.51 -24.94
CA GLN A 10 18.50 -5.91 -25.12
C GLN A 10 18.40 -7.25 -24.42
N ASN A 11 17.76 -7.25 -23.25
CA ASN A 11 17.38 -8.48 -22.56
C ASN A 11 16.56 -9.29 -23.56
N GLU A 12 17.04 -10.47 -23.95
CA GLU A 12 16.15 -11.51 -24.45
C GLU A 12 14.95 -11.57 -23.50
N GLN A 13 13.75 -11.42 -24.04
CA GLN A 13 12.51 -11.58 -23.28
C GLN A 13 12.39 -13.05 -22.93
N ASP A 14 13.04 -13.39 -21.83
CA ASP A 14 12.96 -14.67 -21.18
C ASP A 14 11.52 -14.89 -20.72
N HIS A 15 10.76 -15.73 -21.45
CA HIS A 15 9.33 -15.99 -21.25
C HIS A 15 8.99 -16.71 -19.93
N ARG A 16 9.94 -16.80 -18.99
CA ARG A 16 9.73 -17.43 -17.69
C ARG A 16 8.91 -16.53 -16.77
N PRO A 17 7.85 -17.05 -16.12
CA PRO A 17 6.99 -16.25 -15.24
C PRO A 17 7.72 -15.75 -13.98
N PHE A 18 8.76 -16.44 -13.55
CA PHE A 18 9.58 -16.07 -12.39
C PHE A 18 11.05 -15.98 -12.79
N ARG A 19 11.67 -14.84 -12.50
CA ARG A 19 13.09 -14.58 -12.75
C ARG A 19 13.73 -13.92 -11.53
N TYR A 20 14.99 -14.27 -11.25
CA TYR A 20 15.78 -13.55 -10.26
C TYR A 20 15.96 -12.09 -10.68
N GLN A 21 15.69 -11.18 -9.75
CA GLN A 21 15.98 -9.76 -9.89
C GLN A 21 16.78 -9.33 -8.67
N SER A 22 17.94 -8.75 -8.91
CA SER A 22 18.75 -8.12 -7.87
C SER A 22 18.00 -6.93 -7.25
N LEU A 23 18.41 -6.52 -6.05
CA LEU A 23 17.81 -5.36 -5.39
C LEU A 23 17.90 -4.10 -6.26
N HIS A 24 19.04 -3.88 -6.94
CA HIS A 24 19.23 -2.73 -7.82
C HIS A 24 18.28 -2.74 -9.01
N GLU A 25 18.10 -3.89 -9.67
CA GLU A 25 17.13 -4.04 -10.77
C GLU A 25 15.70 -3.79 -10.30
N ARG A 26 15.30 -4.33 -9.14
CA ARG A 26 13.98 -4.08 -8.56
C ARG A 26 13.75 -2.60 -8.30
N LEU A 27 14.72 -1.91 -7.70
CA LEU A 27 14.62 -0.47 -7.41
C LEU A 27 14.48 0.36 -8.68
N ASN A 28 15.23 0.04 -9.73
CA ASN A 28 15.12 0.73 -11.03
C ASN A 28 13.78 0.47 -11.74
N ASN A 29 13.14 -0.67 -11.46
CA ASN A 29 11.85 -1.06 -12.04
C ASN A 29 10.64 -0.55 -11.25
N ILE A 30 10.82 -0.06 -10.01
CA ILE A 30 9.72 0.48 -9.21
C ILE A 30 9.29 1.84 -9.79
N ASN A 31 8.03 1.93 -10.22
CA ASN A 31 7.42 3.19 -10.61
C ASN A 31 6.67 3.81 -9.42
N ILE A 32 7.13 4.97 -8.97
CA ILE A 32 6.54 5.71 -7.82
C ILE A 32 5.36 6.59 -8.26
N ASN A 33 4.92 6.52 -9.51
CA ASN A 33 3.79 7.31 -9.99
C ASN A 33 2.44 6.81 -9.43
N VAL A 34 2.09 7.29 -8.23
CA VAL A 34 0.88 6.91 -7.49
C VAL A 34 -0.40 7.39 -8.19
N VAL A 35 -0.35 8.50 -8.93
CA VAL A 35 -1.51 9.10 -9.62
C VAL A 35 -2.01 8.20 -10.75
N HIS A 36 -1.08 7.59 -11.48
CA HIS A 36 -1.40 6.71 -12.62
C HIS A 36 -1.38 5.22 -12.26
N ARG A 37 -1.28 4.90 -10.96
CA ARG A 37 -1.33 3.51 -10.51
C ARG A 37 -2.73 2.96 -10.76
N ILE A 38 -2.83 1.96 -11.63
CA ILE A 38 -4.09 1.28 -11.88
C ILE A 38 -4.45 0.48 -10.61
N ARG A 39 -5.49 0.93 -9.91
CA ARG A 39 -6.06 0.23 -8.74
C ARG A 39 -7.08 -0.78 -9.27
N TYR A 40 -6.61 -1.97 -9.64
CA TYR A 40 -7.50 -2.97 -10.25
C TYR A 40 -8.57 -3.51 -9.28
N HIS A 41 -8.34 -3.52 -7.95
CA HIS A 41 -9.30 -4.14 -7.02
C HIS A 41 -9.43 -3.52 -5.61
N ASP A 42 -8.51 -2.66 -5.14
CA ASP A 42 -8.47 -2.32 -3.69
C ASP A 42 -9.43 -1.20 -3.24
N THR A 43 -10.05 -0.45 -4.15
CA THR A 43 -10.88 0.74 -3.78
C THR A 43 -12.32 0.69 -4.23
N ASN A 44 -12.71 -0.23 -5.11
CA ASN A 44 -14.10 -0.33 -5.55
C ASN A 44 -15.01 -0.84 -4.43
N ASP A 45 -14.50 -1.70 -3.54
CA ASP A 45 -15.26 -2.21 -2.38
C ASP A 45 -15.37 -1.17 -1.24
N LEU A 46 -14.55 -0.12 -1.24
CA LEU A 46 -14.61 0.97 -0.26
C LEU A 46 -15.60 2.08 -0.66
N GLN A 47 -16.16 1.98 -1.85
CA GLN A 47 -17.03 2.99 -2.46
C GLN A 47 -18.50 2.58 -2.44
N ASP A 48 -18.90 1.59 -1.62
CA ASP A 48 -20.32 1.35 -1.34
C ASP A 48 -20.86 2.48 -0.44
N THR A 49 -21.58 3.40 -1.08
CA THR A 49 -21.85 4.77 -0.65
C THR A 49 -22.87 4.93 0.48
N ASP A 50 -23.53 3.87 0.95
CA ASP A 50 -24.60 3.99 1.95
C ASP A 50 -24.11 4.04 3.40
N ASN A 51 -22.88 3.58 3.71
CA ASN A 51 -22.31 3.61 5.07
C ASN A 51 -21.23 4.69 5.29
N LEU A 52 -20.93 5.50 4.28
CA LEU A 52 -19.85 6.50 4.35
C LEU A 52 -20.14 7.63 5.36
N ILE A 53 -21.42 7.90 5.66
CA ILE A 53 -21.81 8.94 6.62
C ILE A 53 -21.34 8.60 8.05
N ARG A 54 -21.12 7.32 8.37
CA ARG A 54 -20.73 6.86 9.71
C ARG A 54 -19.34 6.23 9.81
N THR A 55 -18.66 5.97 8.69
CA THR A 55 -17.38 5.27 8.66
C THR A 55 -16.26 6.18 8.11
N SER A 56 -15.06 6.07 8.67
CA SER A 56 -13.90 6.84 8.21
C SER A 56 -13.05 6.03 7.22
N TYR A 57 -12.39 6.70 6.27
CA TYR A 57 -11.40 6.05 5.39
C TYR A 57 -10.31 5.32 6.17
N PHE A 58 -9.94 5.85 7.34
CA PHE A 58 -8.97 5.22 8.22
C PHE A 58 -9.50 3.90 8.79
N HIS A 59 -10.75 3.87 9.28
CA HIS A 59 -11.41 2.65 9.75
C HIS A 59 -11.48 1.58 8.65
N GLN A 60 -11.93 1.97 7.46
CA GLN A 60 -12.02 1.09 6.30
C GLN A 60 -10.66 0.51 5.92
N SER A 61 -9.62 1.34 5.90
CA SER A 61 -8.26 0.88 5.62
C SER A 61 -7.75 -0.08 6.70
N LEU A 62 -8.03 0.21 7.97
CA LEU A 62 -7.66 -0.63 9.11
C LEU A 62 -8.31 -2.02 9.03
N ALA A 63 -9.59 -2.09 8.63
CA ALA A 63 -10.32 -3.32 8.39
C ALA A 63 -9.79 -4.07 7.15
N HIS A 64 -9.46 -3.36 6.07
CA HIS A 64 -8.87 -3.98 4.89
C HIS A 64 -7.49 -4.59 5.18
N TRP A 65 -6.63 -3.86 5.90
CA TRP A 65 -5.31 -4.37 6.27
C TRP A 65 -5.37 -5.52 7.28
N SER A 66 -6.42 -5.64 8.09
CA SER A 66 -6.57 -6.77 9.01
C SER A 66 -6.90 -8.10 8.31
N THR A 67 -7.38 -8.06 7.06
CA THR A 67 -7.56 -9.27 6.24
C THR A 67 -6.29 -9.64 5.44
N LEU A 68 -5.39 -8.69 5.20
CA LEU A 68 -4.16 -8.88 4.41
C LEU A 68 -2.90 -9.10 5.26
N ASN A 69 -2.82 -8.50 6.45
CA ASN A 69 -1.63 -8.50 7.30
C ASN A 69 -1.88 -9.19 8.64
N PHE A 70 -1.30 -10.39 8.79
CA PHE A 70 -1.40 -11.20 10.01
C PHE A 70 -0.14 -11.15 10.88
N SER A 71 0.77 -10.20 10.65
CA SER A 71 1.95 -10.06 11.50
C SER A 71 1.58 -9.71 12.93
N GLU A 72 2.33 -10.23 13.90
CA GLU A 72 2.09 -9.96 15.32
C GLU A 72 2.17 -8.46 15.64
N ALA A 73 3.12 -7.75 15.03
CA ALA A 73 3.28 -6.31 15.17
C ALA A 73 2.03 -5.55 14.72
N TYR A 74 1.47 -5.92 13.56
CA TYR A 74 0.23 -5.32 13.07
C TYR A 74 -0.95 -5.63 13.99
N SER A 75 -1.14 -6.89 14.39
CA SER A 75 -2.23 -7.30 15.27
C SER A 75 -2.26 -6.53 16.60
N LYS A 76 -1.08 -6.30 17.20
CA LYS A 76 -0.95 -5.50 18.43
C LYS A 76 -1.35 -4.04 18.24
N ILE A 77 -0.97 -3.44 17.12
CA ILE A 77 -1.30 -2.04 16.80
C ILE A 77 -2.80 -1.93 16.45
N TYR A 78 -3.33 -2.86 15.65
CA TYR A 78 -4.73 -2.94 15.27
C TYR A 78 -5.66 -2.95 16.49
N GLN A 79 -5.38 -3.81 17.49
CA GLN A 79 -6.17 -3.90 18.72
C GLN A 79 -6.21 -2.58 19.51
N LYS A 80 -5.14 -1.78 19.45
CA LYS A 80 -5.08 -0.46 20.11
C LYS A 80 -5.78 0.64 19.30
N LEU A 81 -5.70 0.57 17.97
CA LEU A 81 -6.27 1.57 17.07
C LEU A 81 -7.78 1.42 16.87
N LEU A 82 -8.28 0.19 16.83
CA LEU A 82 -9.70 -0.09 16.59
C LEU A 82 -10.67 0.71 17.49
N PRO A 83 -10.51 0.75 18.84
CA PRO A 83 -11.41 1.52 19.70
C PRO A 83 -11.30 3.04 19.51
N LEU A 84 -10.20 3.55 18.95
CA LEU A 84 -9.94 4.98 18.76
C LEU A 84 -10.48 5.51 17.43
N ALA A 85 -10.89 4.62 16.53
CA ALA A 85 -11.08 4.95 15.13
C ALA A 85 -12.28 4.23 14.47
N ASN A 86 -13.38 3.97 15.20
CA ASN A 86 -14.58 3.38 14.61
C ASN A 86 -15.36 4.38 13.74
N SER A 87 -15.28 5.68 14.05
CA SER A 87 -15.94 6.74 13.27
C SER A 87 -14.97 7.88 12.94
N LEU A 88 -15.39 8.78 12.05
CA LEU A 88 -14.58 9.95 11.68
C LEU A 88 -14.36 10.89 12.88
N GLU A 89 -15.39 11.13 13.68
CA GLU A 89 -15.32 11.98 14.87
C GLU A 89 -14.31 11.44 15.88
N GLN A 90 -14.29 10.12 16.08
CA GLN A 90 -13.30 9.46 16.95
C GLN A 90 -11.88 9.62 16.40
N VAL A 91 -11.69 9.48 15.09
CA VAL A 91 -10.38 9.70 14.46
C VAL A 91 -9.90 11.14 14.65
N VAL A 92 -10.79 12.13 14.48
CA VAL A 92 -10.43 13.54 14.68
C VAL A 92 -10.13 13.83 16.15
N TYR A 93 -10.96 13.33 17.07
CA TYR A 93 -10.79 13.53 18.51
C TYR A 93 -9.51 12.86 19.05
N ASN A 94 -9.21 11.63 18.62
CA ASN A 94 -8.06 10.84 19.08
C ASN A 94 -6.80 10.99 18.22
N ARG A 95 -6.74 12.00 17.34
CA ARG A 95 -5.66 12.18 16.35
C ARG A 95 -4.26 11.99 16.92
N GLU A 96 -3.94 12.64 18.03
CA GLU A 96 -2.61 12.60 18.63
C GLU A 96 -2.26 11.20 19.16
N GLN A 97 -3.23 10.49 19.74
CA GLN A 97 -3.03 9.12 20.24
C GLN A 97 -2.81 8.15 19.08
N ILE A 98 -3.58 8.31 17.99
CA ILE A 98 -3.44 7.49 16.78
C ILE A 98 -2.05 7.70 16.17
N ILE A 99 -1.58 8.94 16.05
CA ILE A 99 -0.24 9.25 15.53
C ILE A 99 0.85 8.63 16.41
N LEU A 100 0.71 8.71 17.74
CA LEU A 100 1.67 8.14 18.68
C LEU A 100 1.78 6.61 18.57
N LEU A 101 0.67 5.92 18.29
CA LEU A 101 0.65 4.46 18.15
C LEU A 101 1.27 3.95 16.84
N ILE A 102 1.34 4.81 15.81
CA ILE A 102 1.85 4.47 14.48
C ILE A 102 3.34 4.85 14.32
N ARG A 103 3.80 5.83 15.11
CA ARG A 103 5.18 6.33 15.09
C ARG A 103 6.17 5.39 15.76
#